data_AF-A0A7S4IEY6-F1
#
_entry.id   AF-A0A7S4IEY6-F1
#
_cell.length_a   1.000
_cell.length_b   1.000
_cell.length_c   1.000
_cell.angle_alpha   90.00
_cell.angle_beta   90.00
_cell.angle_gamma   90.00
#
_symmetry.space_group_name_H-M   'P 1'
#
loop_
_entity.id
_entity.type
_entity.pdbx_description
1 polymer ?
#
loop_
_entity_poly.entity_id
_entity_poly.type
_entity_poly.pdbx_seq_one_letter_code
_entity_poly.pdbx_strand_id
1 'polypeptide(L)'
;QIELENVDASESNLILMPNPGCFGEQEEKVQDDLFPEPQEPSEDEIQATQTCPVDTVEEMVLKLESSSHWSTEETVDFLKTYGGGYGPELSAAKLHSFESEPAGHINNEHWHNPTVTPLPVAPSVKIYCFYGFGIPTERGYYYKKHCGQNKTASDGGKECSASLEDPPIILDTSVSDEDNNITYGVRLTTGDVSVPLLSLGYMCADAWQGKSQLNPSGIKVVTREYRHEFEFSANDPIRGGPRSGEHCDILGNIDMMEDFLRVATDHNLASVQTRISSNIEEIAERINNHPLGGLK
;
A
#
# COMPACT_ATOMS: atom_id res chain seq x y z
N GLN A 1 -37.60 36.27 20.53
CA GLN A 1 -37.41 37.01 19.27
C GLN A 1 -35.92 37.08 19.04
N ILE A 2 -35.42 36.20 18.16
CA ILE A 2 -34.26 36.28 17.27
C ILE A 2 -34.27 34.91 16.57
N GLU A 3 -34.61 34.93 15.29
CA GLU A 3 -34.45 33.83 14.33
C GLU A 3 -32.97 33.65 14.03
N LEU A 4 -32.52 32.41 13.83
CA LEU A 4 -31.33 32.11 13.03
C LEU A 4 -31.60 30.87 12.17
N GLU A 5 -31.24 31.04 10.91
CA GLU A 5 -31.57 30.25 9.73
C GLU A 5 -30.84 28.91 9.63
N ASN A 6 -31.41 28.05 8.79
CA ASN A 6 -30.79 26.87 8.22
C ASN A 6 -29.43 27.20 7.60
N VAL A 7 -28.39 26.43 7.92
CA VAL A 7 -27.19 26.32 7.08
C VAL A 7 -26.91 24.86 6.81
N ASP A 8 -26.73 24.62 5.53
CA ASP A 8 -26.65 23.37 4.79
C ASP A 8 -25.45 22.51 5.19
N ALA A 9 -25.61 21.21 4.95
CA ALA A 9 -24.56 20.22 5.09
C ALA A 9 -23.77 20.12 3.78
N SER A 10 -22.56 20.69 3.72
CA SER A 10 -21.48 20.15 2.88
C SER A 10 -20.18 20.83 3.25
N GLU A 11 -19.19 20.03 3.65
CA GLU A 11 -17.74 20.28 3.45
C GLU A 11 -17.01 19.08 4.07
N SER A 12 -17.14 17.93 3.43
CA SER A 12 -16.12 16.90 3.55
C SER A 12 -14.94 17.38 2.70
N ASN A 13 -13.88 17.85 3.35
CA ASN A 13 -12.59 18.09 2.72
C ASN A 13 -12.06 16.76 2.17
N LEU A 14 -12.46 16.45 0.94
CA LEU A 14 -11.84 15.45 0.11
C LEU A 14 -10.41 15.94 -0.09
N ILE A 15 -9.43 15.21 0.47
CA ILE A 15 -8.05 15.34 0.02
C ILE A 15 -8.06 14.82 -1.42
N LEU A 16 -8.31 15.72 -2.36
CA LEU A 16 -8.06 15.50 -3.77
C LEU A 16 -6.57 15.23 -3.87
N MET A 17 -6.19 13.99 -4.20
CA MET A 17 -4.86 13.76 -4.71
C MET A 17 -4.70 14.69 -5.91
N PRO A 18 -3.63 15.52 -5.95
CA PRO A 18 -3.40 16.35 -7.11
C PRO A 18 -3.29 15.43 -8.32
N ASN A 19 -3.95 15.86 -9.39
CA ASN A 19 -3.81 15.33 -10.73
C ASN A 19 -2.35 14.91 -10.95
N PRO A 20 -2.02 13.67 -11.38
CA PRO A 20 -0.71 13.40 -11.92
C PRO A 20 -0.68 14.09 -13.28
N GLY A 21 -0.60 15.42 -13.26
CA GLY A 21 -0.11 16.18 -14.37
C GLY A 21 1.22 15.55 -14.72
N CYS A 22 1.24 14.96 -15.90
CA CYS A 22 2.39 14.77 -16.73
C CYS A 22 3.48 15.85 -16.49
N PHE A 23 4.35 15.62 -15.52
CA PHE A 23 5.49 16.47 -15.19
C PHE A 23 6.72 15.81 -15.80
N GLY A 24 7.21 16.37 -16.90
CA GLY A 24 8.56 16.11 -17.37
C GLY A 24 9.55 16.91 -16.52
N GLU A 25 10.32 16.25 -15.65
CA GLU A 25 11.54 16.85 -15.12
C GLU A 25 12.60 16.87 -16.23
N GLN A 26 12.97 18.07 -16.70
CA GLN A 26 14.24 18.25 -17.38
C GLN A 26 15.35 18.27 -16.33
N GLU A 27 16.32 17.37 -16.44
CA GLU A 27 17.56 17.42 -15.65
C GLU A 27 18.30 18.73 -15.95
N GLU A 28 18.22 19.70 -15.04
CA GLU A 28 19.07 20.89 -15.08
C GLU A 28 20.50 20.49 -14.65
N LYS A 29 21.41 20.48 -15.62
CA LYS A 29 22.85 20.47 -15.32
C LYS A 29 23.21 21.77 -14.61
N VAL A 30 23.58 21.66 -13.34
CA VAL A 30 24.22 22.74 -12.59
C VAL A 30 25.51 23.14 -13.29
N GLN A 31 25.54 24.36 -13.81
CA GLN A 31 26.79 25.06 -14.14
C GLN A 31 26.67 26.50 -13.63
N ASP A 32 27.57 26.83 -12.70
CA ASP A 32 27.63 28.11 -12.01
C ASP A 32 27.80 29.32 -12.95
N ASP A 33 27.30 30.45 -12.42
CA ASP A 33 27.67 31.85 -12.67
C ASP A 33 26.78 32.74 -13.60
N LEU A 34 26.16 33.74 -12.95
CA LEU A 34 25.55 35.00 -13.39
C LEU A 34 24.11 34.99 -13.98
N PHE A 35 23.14 35.30 -13.10
CA PHE A 35 21.73 35.57 -13.40
C PHE A 35 21.48 36.81 -14.29
N PRO A 36 20.52 36.72 -15.21
CA PRO A 36 19.36 37.61 -15.20
C PRO A 36 18.07 36.81 -14.90
N GLU A 37 17.06 37.47 -14.32
CA GLU A 37 15.78 36.89 -13.90
C GLU A 37 15.10 36.01 -14.97
N PRO A 38 14.54 34.84 -14.61
CA PRO A 38 13.71 34.05 -15.52
C PRO A 38 12.38 34.78 -15.79
N GLN A 39 12.02 34.95 -17.05
CA GLN A 39 10.67 35.36 -17.43
C GLN A 39 9.72 34.17 -17.24
N GLU A 40 8.61 34.38 -16.52
CA GLU A 40 7.55 33.37 -16.42
C GLU A 40 6.96 33.08 -17.82
N PRO A 41 6.78 31.81 -18.19
CA PRO A 41 6.17 31.45 -19.47
C PRO A 41 4.67 31.84 -19.49
N SER A 42 4.19 32.31 -20.64
CA SER A 42 2.79 32.70 -20.82
C SER A 42 1.84 31.49 -20.78
N GLU A 43 0.61 31.70 -20.31
CA GLU A 43 -0.44 30.69 -20.11
C GLU A 43 -0.70 29.78 -21.34
N ASP A 44 -0.40 30.24 -22.56
CA ASP A 44 -0.57 29.48 -23.80
C ASP A 44 0.51 28.39 -24.03
N GLU A 45 1.69 28.47 -23.40
CA GLU A 45 2.76 27.46 -23.54
C GLU A 45 2.56 26.24 -22.62
N ILE A 46 1.73 26.36 -21.57
CA ILE A 46 1.45 25.28 -20.62
C ILE A 46 0.48 24.23 -21.23
N GLN A 47 -0.22 24.56 -22.31
CA GLN A 47 -1.22 23.68 -22.93
C GLN A 47 -0.69 22.74 -24.02
N ALA A 48 0.61 22.76 -24.32
CA ALA A 48 1.18 21.94 -25.38
C ALA A 48 2.38 21.14 -24.90
N THR A 49 2.14 19.99 -24.24
CA THR A 49 2.90 18.71 -24.40
C THR A 49 2.66 17.74 -23.24
N GLN A 50 1.48 17.13 -23.13
CA GLN A 50 1.39 15.71 -22.75
C GLN A 50 -0.03 15.18 -22.95
N THR A 51 -0.29 14.67 -24.14
CA THR A 51 -1.44 13.81 -24.42
C THR A 51 -0.93 12.37 -24.39
N CYS A 52 -1.35 11.58 -23.39
CA CYS A 52 -1.29 10.12 -23.53
C CYS A 52 -2.09 9.74 -24.79
N PRO A 53 -1.56 8.91 -25.69
CA PRO A 53 -2.35 8.39 -26.80
C PRO A 53 -3.62 7.74 -26.24
N VAL A 54 -4.80 8.13 -26.75
CA VAL A 54 -6.10 7.64 -26.28
C VAL A 54 -6.17 6.10 -26.35
N ASP A 55 -5.46 5.51 -27.32
CA ASP A 55 -5.39 4.07 -27.56
C ASP A 55 -4.84 3.26 -26.37
N THR A 56 -3.83 3.77 -25.64
CA THR A 56 -3.22 3.02 -24.52
C THR A 56 -4.13 2.96 -23.29
N VAL A 57 -4.98 3.97 -23.08
CA VAL A 57 -5.96 3.98 -21.99
C VAL A 57 -7.13 3.05 -22.29
N GLU A 58 -7.60 3.02 -23.54
CA GLU A 58 -8.65 2.09 -23.97
C GLU A 58 -8.19 0.63 -23.82
N GLU A 59 -6.96 0.31 -24.24
CA GLU A 59 -6.37 -1.01 -24.07
C GLU A 59 -6.25 -1.43 -22.59
N MET A 60 -5.80 -0.51 -21.73
CA MET A 60 -5.71 -0.76 -20.29
C MET A 60 -7.08 -1.10 -19.69
N VAL A 61 -8.12 -0.32 -20.04
CA VAL A 61 -9.48 -0.54 -19.54
C VAL A 61 -10.03 -1.88 -20.02
N LEU A 62 -9.86 -2.21 -21.30
CA LEU A 62 -10.27 -3.50 -21.86
C LEU A 62 -9.56 -4.67 -21.18
N LYS A 63 -8.26 -4.51 -20.88
CA LYS A 63 -7.48 -5.53 -20.17
C LYS A 63 -7.98 -5.70 -18.74
N LEU A 64 -8.28 -4.61 -18.03
CA LEU A 64 -8.83 -4.67 -16.68
C LEU A 64 -10.22 -5.32 -16.64
N GLU A 65 -11.09 -5.01 -17.60
CA GLU A 65 -12.45 -5.56 -17.74
C GLU A 65 -12.45 -7.07 -18.06
N SER A 66 -11.35 -7.60 -18.61
CA SER A 66 -11.27 -9.00 -19.03
C SER A 66 -11.42 -10.01 -17.89
N SER A 67 -11.19 -9.59 -16.64
CA SER A 67 -11.40 -10.45 -15.48
C SER A 67 -12.04 -9.71 -14.31
N SER A 68 -13.00 -10.38 -13.67
CA SER A 68 -13.59 -9.95 -12.38
C SER A 68 -12.75 -10.35 -11.17
N HIS A 69 -11.79 -11.26 -11.36
CA HIS A 69 -10.93 -11.78 -10.31
C HIS A 69 -9.49 -11.82 -10.83
N TRP A 70 -8.62 -11.10 -10.15
CA TRP A 70 -7.21 -11.02 -10.51
C TRP A 70 -6.40 -11.80 -9.49
N SER A 71 -5.58 -12.73 -9.96
CA SER A 71 -4.50 -13.30 -9.14
C SER A 71 -3.50 -12.19 -8.78
N THR A 72 -2.65 -12.47 -7.78
CA THR A 72 -1.62 -11.51 -7.38
C THR A 72 -0.64 -11.29 -8.53
N GLU A 73 -0.33 -12.34 -9.28
CA GLU A 73 0.55 -12.34 -10.44
C GLU A 73 -0.05 -11.52 -11.60
N GLU A 74 -1.33 -11.71 -11.92
CA GLU A 74 -1.99 -10.92 -12.98
C GLU A 74 -2.12 -9.44 -12.60
N THR A 75 -2.41 -9.16 -11.32
CA THR A 75 -2.50 -7.77 -10.81
C THR A 75 -1.14 -7.08 -10.95
N VAL A 76 -0.09 -7.79 -10.57
CA VAL A 76 1.29 -7.34 -10.69
C VAL A 76 1.68 -7.10 -12.14
N ASP A 77 1.35 -8.02 -13.05
CA ASP A 77 1.65 -7.90 -14.48
C ASP A 77 0.94 -6.70 -15.11
N PHE A 78 -0.32 -6.50 -14.72
CA PHE A 78 -1.08 -5.31 -15.07
C PHE A 78 -0.44 -4.03 -14.55
N LEU A 79 -0.05 -3.98 -13.27
CA LEU A 79 0.62 -2.81 -12.69
C LEU A 79 2.02 -2.57 -13.27
N LYS A 80 2.74 -3.59 -13.73
CA LYS A 80 3.98 -3.40 -14.48
C LYS A 80 3.76 -2.82 -15.86
N THR A 81 2.66 -3.21 -16.52
CA THR A 81 2.35 -2.80 -17.88
C THR A 81 1.69 -1.42 -17.94
N TYR A 82 0.91 -1.07 -16.92
CA TYR A 82 0.08 0.14 -16.90
C TYR A 82 0.24 1.01 -15.65
N GLY A 83 0.83 0.49 -14.57
CA GLY A 83 1.05 1.23 -13.33
C GLY A 83 2.16 2.27 -13.48
N GLY A 84 1.95 3.43 -12.85
CA GLY A 84 2.84 4.59 -12.96
C GLY A 84 2.36 5.67 -13.95
N GLY A 85 1.22 5.49 -14.61
CA GLY A 85 0.56 6.57 -15.37
C GLY A 85 1.08 6.80 -16.80
N TYR A 86 1.95 5.94 -17.33
CA TYR A 86 2.58 6.19 -18.64
C TYR A 86 2.48 5.04 -19.67
N GLY A 87 1.66 4.01 -19.40
CA GLY A 87 1.45 2.90 -20.34
C GLY A 87 2.72 2.08 -20.66
N PRO A 88 2.63 1.07 -21.53
CA PRO A 88 3.70 0.08 -21.75
C PRO A 88 5.01 0.66 -22.34
N GLU A 89 5.01 1.89 -22.83
CA GLU A 89 6.21 2.54 -23.39
C GLU A 89 7.14 3.13 -22.32
N LEU A 90 6.62 3.44 -21.12
CA LEU A 90 7.37 4.06 -20.02
C LEU A 90 7.07 3.43 -18.65
N SER A 91 6.11 2.51 -18.54
CA SER A 91 5.77 1.76 -17.31
C SER A 91 6.91 0.86 -16.81
N ALA A 92 8.01 0.77 -17.56
CA ALA A 92 9.31 0.37 -17.05
C ALA A 92 9.89 1.42 -16.07
N ALA A 93 9.07 1.92 -15.14
CA ALA A 93 9.57 2.40 -13.88
C ALA A 93 10.31 1.22 -13.25
N LYS A 94 11.63 1.29 -13.37
CA LYS A 94 12.68 0.37 -12.94
C LYS A 94 12.71 0.13 -11.42
N LEU A 95 11.57 0.27 -10.75
CA LEU A 95 11.40 0.31 -9.30
C LEU A 95 10.71 -0.92 -8.72
N HIS A 96 10.06 -1.77 -9.52
CA HIS A 96 9.33 -2.93 -8.98
C HIS A 96 9.50 -4.19 -9.83
N SER A 97 10.59 -4.93 -9.59
CA SER A 97 10.71 -6.32 -10.07
C SER A 97 9.79 -7.22 -9.25
N PHE A 98 8.62 -7.54 -9.80
CA PHE A 98 7.78 -8.65 -9.34
C PHE A 98 7.90 -9.88 -10.25
N GLU A 99 8.92 -9.95 -11.11
CA GLU A 99 9.18 -11.16 -11.90
C GLU A 99 10.20 -12.00 -11.14
N SER A 100 9.92 -13.27 -10.90
CA SER A 100 10.97 -14.20 -10.50
C SER A 100 10.70 -15.59 -11.05
N GLU A 101 11.54 -16.01 -12.00
CA GLU A 101 11.99 -17.39 -12.10
C GLU A 101 13.02 -17.65 -10.98
N PRO A 102 13.00 -18.80 -10.29
CA PRO A 102 13.91 -19.09 -9.20
C PRO A 102 15.24 -19.59 -9.78
N ALA A 103 16.08 -18.68 -10.29
CA ALA A 103 17.37 -19.07 -10.85
C ALA A 103 18.51 -18.16 -10.37
N GLY A 104 19.06 -18.54 -9.22
CA GLY A 104 20.47 -18.43 -8.86
C GLY A 104 21.28 -17.26 -9.42
N HIS A 105 21.17 -16.09 -8.81
CA HIS A 105 22.27 -15.19 -8.42
C HIS A 105 21.64 -13.92 -7.81
N ILE A 106 22.33 -13.29 -6.86
CA ILE A 106 21.92 -12.02 -6.25
C ILE A 106 22.01 -10.94 -7.33
N ASN A 107 20.96 -10.76 -8.12
CA ASN A 107 20.87 -9.68 -9.09
C ASN A 107 20.40 -8.42 -8.35
N ASN A 108 21.02 -7.26 -8.61
CA ASN A 108 20.66 -5.98 -7.96
C ASN A 108 19.19 -5.58 -8.19
N GLU A 109 18.50 -6.25 -9.11
CA GLU A 109 17.09 -6.09 -9.44
C GLU A 109 16.12 -6.57 -8.35
N HIS A 110 16.58 -7.33 -7.34
CA HIS A 110 15.70 -7.96 -6.33
C HIS A 110 15.97 -7.51 -4.90
N TRP A 111 16.87 -6.54 -4.69
CA TRP A 111 17.31 -6.09 -3.36
C TRP A 111 16.16 -5.60 -2.47
N HIS A 112 15.12 -5.03 -3.06
CA HIS A 112 13.94 -4.51 -2.38
C HIS A 112 12.92 -5.61 -2.02
N ASN A 113 13.04 -6.82 -2.58
CA ASN A 113 12.07 -7.88 -2.34
C ASN A 113 12.53 -8.80 -1.19
N PRO A 114 11.93 -8.68 0.01
CA PRO A 114 12.32 -9.49 1.16
C PRO A 114 11.94 -10.98 1.02
N THR A 115 11.06 -11.32 0.07
CA THR A 115 10.63 -12.72 -0.14
C THR A 115 11.62 -13.52 -0.96
N VAL A 116 12.54 -12.86 -1.67
CA VAL A 116 13.53 -13.51 -2.54
C VAL A 116 14.96 -13.23 -2.05
N THR A 117 15.20 -12.05 -1.48
CA THR A 117 16.54 -11.65 -1.02
C THR A 117 16.81 -12.15 0.40
N PRO A 118 17.85 -12.98 0.61
CA PRO A 118 18.18 -13.48 1.93
C PRO A 118 18.80 -12.38 2.82
N LEU A 119 18.60 -12.52 4.13
CA LEU A 119 19.27 -11.70 5.13
C LEU A 119 20.80 -11.82 5.01
N PRO A 120 21.54 -10.74 5.35
CA PRO A 120 22.99 -10.72 5.25
C PRO A 120 23.65 -11.75 6.17
N VAL A 121 24.89 -12.09 5.84
CA VAL A 121 25.70 -12.99 6.68
C VAL A 121 26.24 -12.23 7.89
N ALA A 122 25.38 -12.01 8.90
CA ALA A 122 25.66 -11.16 10.05
C ALA A 122 25.16 -11.77 11.37
N PRO A 123 25.85 -12.79 11.93
CA PRO A 123 25.37 -13.53 13.10
C PRO A 123 25.33 -12.72 14.41
N SER A 124 26.01 -11.57 14.47
CA SER A 124 25.95 -10.65 15.61
C SER A 124 24.70 -9.76 15.62
N VAL A 125 24.02 -9.63 14.47
CA VAL A 125 22.82 -8.81 14.34
C VAL A 125 21.62 -9.52 14.98
N LYS A 126 20.70 -8.73 15.51
CA LYS A 126 19.38 -9.16 15.97
C LYS A 126 18.34 -8.29 15.27
N ILE A 127 17.22 -8.87 14.90
CA ILE A 127 16.09 -8.16 14.29
C ILE A 127 14.96 -8.17 15.30
N TYR A 128 14.36 -7.00 15.53
CA TYR A 128 13.17 -6.83 16.34
C TYR A 128 12.05 -6.29 15.44
N CYS A 129 10.99 -7.06 15.27
CA CYS A 129 9.84 -6.68 14.47
C CYS A 129 8.72 -6.24 15.40
N PHE A 130 8.45 -4.93 15.41
CA PHE A 130 7.41 -4.30 16.21
C PHE A 130 6.31 -3.83 15.28
N TYR A 131 5.09 -4.30 15.48
CA TYR A 131 3.95 -3.85 14.69
C TYR A 131 2.64 -3.91 15.46
N GLY A 132 1.74 -3.03 15.06
CA GLY A 132 0.39 -2.94 15.57
C GLY A 132 -0.53 -3.90 14.81
N PHE A 133 -1.59 -4.38 15.45
CA PHE A 133 -2.60 -5.17 14.76
C PHE A 133 -3.96 -5.09 15.43
N GLY A 134 -4.99 -5.58 14.74
CA GLY A 134 -6.35 -5.70 15.27
C GLY A 134 -7.28 -4.59 14.79
N ILE A 135 -6.86 -3.80 13.80
CA ILE A 135 -7.66 -2.78 13.15
C ILE A 135 -8.07 -3.30 11.76
N PRO A 136 -9.32 -3.07 11.31
CA PRO A 136 -9.68 -3.30 9.91
C PRO A 136 -8.74 -2.53 8.98
N THR A 137 -8.16 -3.21 8.00
CA THR A 137 -7.11 -2.71 7.10
C THR A 137 -7.41 -3.20 5.70
N GLU A 138 -7.15 -2.34 4.72
CA GLU A 138 -7.47 -2.60 3.32
C GLU A 138 -6.60 -3.74 2.77
N ARG A 139 -7.25 -4.67 2.06
CA ARG A 139 -6.62 -5.85 1.42
C ARG A 139 -6.82 -5.87 -0.09
N GLY A 140 -7.89 -5.28 -0.58
CA GLY A 140 -8.20 -5.26 -2.00
C GLY A 140 -9.41 -4.39 -2.31
N TYR A 141 -9.59 -4.09 -3.59
CA TYR A 141 -10.60 -3.15 -4.06
C TYR A 141 -11.38 -3.75 -5.24
N TYR A 142 -12.66 -3.44 -5.31
CA TYR A 142 -13.54 -3.76 -6.43
C TYR A 142 -13.69 -2.52 -7.30
N TYR A 143 -13.37 -2.64 -8.58
CA TYR A 143 -13.45 -1.55 -9.54
C TYR A 143 -14.52 -1.81 -10.59
N LYS A 144 -15.09 -0.74 -11.12
CA LYS A 144 -15.99 -0.76 -12.28
C LYS A 144 -15.67 0.37 -13.24
N LYS A 145 -16.15 0.24 -14.48
CA LYS A 145 -16.06 1.29 -15.47
C LYS A 145 -16.84 2.53 -15.02
N HIS A 146 -16.27 3.71 -15.26
CA HIS A 146 -16.97 4.97 -15.09
C HIS A 146 -17.83 5.25 -16.32
N CYS A 147 -19.14 5.43 -16.11
CA CYS A 147 -20.11 5.55 -17.20
C CYS A 147 -20.83 6.91 -17.22
N GLY A 148 -20.27 7.91 -16.52
CA GLY A 148 -20.82 9.27 -16.38
C GLY A 148 -22.09 9.34 -15.51
N GLN A 149 -22.36 10.51 -14.92
CA GLN A 149 -23.53 10.71 -14.03
C GLN A 149 -24.88 10.82 -14.77
N ASN A 150 -24.89 10.84 -16.11
CA ASN A 150 -26.09 11.08 -16.91
C ASN A 150 -26.89 9.81 -17.30
N LYS A 151 -26.57 8.65 -16.70
CA LYS A 151 -27.36 7.42 -16.88
C LYS A 151 -27.93 6.98 -15.54
N THR A 152 -29.07 7.55 -15.16
CA THR A 152 -29.92 6.93 -14.13
C THR A 152 -30.27 5.51 -14.55
N ALA A 153 -30.22 4.56 -13.60
CA ALA A 153 -30.43 3.12 -13.74
C ALA A 153 -31.83 2.67 -14.23
N SER A 154 -32.57 3.56 -14.90
CA SER A 154 -33.94 3.33 -15.39
C SER A 154 -34.01 2.98 -16.88
N ASP A 155 -32.89 2.95 -17.60
CA ASP A 155 -32.87 2.62 -19.03
C ASP A 155 -32.11 1.32 -19.25
N GLY A 156 -32.87 0.23 -19.41
CA GLY A 156 -32.42 -1.16 -19.33
C GLY A 156 -31.16 -1.47 -20.15
N GLY A 157 -30.06 -1.69 -19.45
CA GLY A 157 -28.88 -2.38 -19.97
C GLY A 157 -28.19 -1.68 -21.15
N LYS A 158 -28.29 -0.35 -21.28
CA LYS A 158 -27.49 0.36 -22.28
C LYS A 158 -26.04 0.45 -21.82
N GLU A 159 -25.20 -0.33 -22.49
CA GLU A 159 -23.74 -0.32 -22.42
C GLU A 159 -23.19 1.10 -22.18
N CYS A 160 -22.18 1.20 -21.32
CA CYS A 160 -21.45 2.44 -21.09
C CYS A 160 -21.01 3.00 -22.45
N SER A 161 -21.19 4.31 -22.67
CA SER A 161 -20.83 4.91 -23.95
C SER A 161 -19.37 4.61 -24.26
N ALA A 162 -19.06 4.39 -25.54
CA ALA A 162 -17.70 4.09 -26.00
C ALA A 162 -16.70 5.22 -25.71
N SER A 163 -17.19 6.43 -25.40
CA SER A 163 -16.36 7.55 -24.97
C SER A 163 -15.81 7.29 -23.56
N LEU A 164 -14.49 7.24 -23.44
CA LEU A 164 -13.79 7.21 -22.17
C LEU A 164 -14.14 8.46 -21.36
N GLU A 165 -14.78 8.27 -20.21
CA GLU A 165 -14.98 9.31 -19.21
C GLU A 165 -13.74 9.35 -18.30
N ASP A 166 -13.42 10.53 -17.75
CA ASP A 166 -12.27 10.70 -16.84
C ASP A 166 -12.76 10.86 -15.38
N PRO A 167 -12.36 9.99 -14.43
CA PRO A 167 -11.49 8.81 -14.60
C PRO A 167 -12.23 7.63 -15.25
N PRO A 168 -11.56 6.78 -16.05
CA PRO A 168 -12.23 5.70 -16.80
C PRO A 168 -12.68 4.53 -15.92
N ILE A 169 -12.08 4.39 -14.75
CA ILE A 169 -12.36 3.33 -13.78
C ILE A 169 -12.56 3.99 -12.41
N ILE A 170 -13.62 3.57 -11.73
CA ILE A 170 -13.96 4.04 -10.39
C ILE A 170 -14.15 2.87 -9.44
N LEU A 171 -13.97 3.13 -8.14
CA LEU A 171 -14.30 2.15 -7.11
C LEU A 171 -15.79 1.77 -7.20
N ASP A 172 -16.08 0.48 -7.20
CA ASP A 172 -17.45 0.00 -7.17
C ASP A 172 -18.01 -0.01 -5.75
N THR A 173 -18.50 1.15 -5.34
CA THR A 173 -19.14 1.33 -4.03
C THR A 173 -20.46 0.55 -3.87
N SER A 174 -20.98 -0.06 -4.95
CA SER A 174 -22.21 -0.87 -4.88
C SER A 174 -21.97 -2.29 -4.37
N VAL A 175 -20.72 -2.75 -4.36
CA VAL A 175 -20.34 -4.06 -3.81
C VAL A 175 -20.18 -3.93 -2.30
N SER A 176 -20.97 -4.68 -1.54
CA SER A 176 -20.82 -4.81 -0.09
C SER A 176 -21.25 -6.21 0.33
N ASP A 177 -20.42 -6.86 1.12
CA ASP A 177 -20.59 -8.25 1.54
C ASP A 177 -19.93 -8.43 2.91
N GLU A 178 -20.75 -8.47 3.96
CA GLU A 178 -20.27 -8.61 5.33
C GLU A 178 -19.57 -9.96 5.57
N ASP A 179 -20.02 -11.04 4.94
CA ASP A 179 -19.46 -12.38 5.14
C ASP A 179 -18.02 -12.47 4.62
N ASN A 180 -17.69 -11.69 3.59
CA ASN A 180 -16.35 -11.61 3.02
C ASN A 180 -15.53 -10.38 3.49
N ASN A 181 -16.03 -9.64 4.49
CA ASN A 181 -15.45 -8.39 4.99
C ASN A 181 -15.26 -7.32 3.90
N ILE A 182 -16.27 -7.11 3.05
CA ILE A 182 -16.25 -6.13 1.96
C ILE A 182 -17.22 -5.00 2.27
N THR A 183 -16.74 -3.77 2.27
CA THR A 183 -17.53 -2.56 2.55
C THR A 183 -17.27 -1.53 1.45
N TYR A 184 -18.32 -1.13 0.73
CA TYR A 184 -18.25 -0.15 -0.37
C TYR A 184 -17.14 -0.44 -1.40
N GLY A 185 -17.00 -1.69 -1.79
CA GLY A 185 -15.99 -2.13 -2.75
C GLY A 185 -14.58 -2.26 -2.16
N VAL A 186 -14.41 -2.12 -0.84
CA VAL A 186 -13.12 -2.31 -0.16
C VAL A 186 -13.16 -3.60 0.65
N ARG A 187 -12.27 -4.54 0.33
CA ARG A 187 -12.08 -5.78 1.10
C ARG A 187 -11.13 -5.52 2.25
N LEU A 188 -11.56 -5.82 3.46
CA LEU A 188 -10.83 -5.58 4.70
C LEU A 188 -10.24 -6.88 5.26
N THR A 189 -9.14 -6.74 5.99
CA THR A 189 -8.47 -7.76 6.79
C THR A 189 -7.95 -7.13 8.08
N THR A 190 -7.47 -7.92 9.04
CA THR A 190 -6.76 -7.34 10.19
C THR A 190 -5.40 -6.76 9.78
N GLY A 191 -5.01 -5.64 10.39
CA GLY A 191 -3.72 -4.96 10.22
C GLY A 191 -3.61 -3.75 11.15
N ASP A 192 -2.85 -2.73 10.75
CA ASP A 192 -2.62 -1.48 11.50
C ASP A 192 -3.37 -0.27 10.92
N VAL A 193 -4.42 -0.51 10.12
CA VAL A 193 -5.18 0.43 9.25
C VAL A 193 -4.59 0.62 7.86
N SER A 194 -3.26 0.62 7.72
CA SER A 194 -2.58 0.90 6.45
C SER A 194 -1.97 -0.35 5.82
N VAL A 195 -1.34 -1.19 6.64
CA VAL A 195 -0.59 -2.37 6.23
C VAL A 195 -1.27 -3.63 6.79
N PRO A 196 -1.66 -4.58 5.93
CA PRO A 196 -2.33 -5.79 6.38
C PRO A 196 -1.37 -6.67 7.21
N LEU A 197 -1.91 -7.41 8.18
CA LEU A 197 -1.15 -8.30 9.08
C LEU A 197 -0.21 -9.25 8.34
N LEU A 198 -0.63 -9.73 7.17
CA LEU A 198 0.20 -10.55 6.28
C LEU A 198 1.56 -9.89 5.98
N SER A 199 1.54 -8.62 5.58
CA SER A 199 2.74 -7.85 5.24
C SER A 199 3.55 -7.49 6.49
N LEU A 200 2.87 -7.12 7.58
CA LEU A 200 3.50 -6.76 8.85
C LEU A 200 4.29 -7.93 9.48
N GLY A 201 3.71 -9.14 9.43
CA GLY A 201 4.14 -10.22 10.29
C GLY A 201 4.82 -11.41 9.62
N TYR A 202 4.51 -11.73 8.35
CA TYR A 202 4.86 -13.03 7.76
C TYR A 202 6.36 -13.32 7.76
N MET A 203 7.16 -12.33 7.35
CA MET A 203 8.61 -12.47 7.29
C MET A 203 9.21 -12.71 8.67
N CYS A 204 8.76 -11.94 9.66
CA CYS A 204 9.29 -12.00 11.02
C CYS A 204 8.76 -13.19 11.82
N ALA A 205 7.54 -13.65 11.55
CA ALA A 205 6.92 -14.77 12.24
C ALA A 205 7.36 -16.13 11.68
N ASP A 206 7.71 -16.22 10.40
CA ASP A 206 8.07 -17.51 9.78
C ASP A 206 9.30 -17.45 8.87
N ALA A 207 9.29 -16.66 7.80
CA ALA A 207 10.30 -16.80 6.72
C ALA A 207 11.76 -16.52 7.17
N TRP A 208 11.94 -15.57 8.10
CA TRP A 208 13.23 -15.25 8.70
C TRP A 208 13.50 -15.99 10.02
N GLN A 209 12.59 -16.84 10.49
CA GLN A 209 12.81 -17.58 11.74
C GLN A 209 13.81 -18.72 11.56
N GLY A 210 14.69 -18.86 12.55
CA GLY A 210 15.73 -19.89 12.55
C GLY A 210 16.70 -19.78 11.37
N LYS A 211 17.44 -20.86 11.10
CA LYS A 211 18.33 -20.94 9.94
C LYS A 211 17.52 -21.43 8.73
N SER A 212 17.25 -20.54 7.77
CA SER A 212 16.44 -20.80 6.58
C SER A 212 17.17 -20.32 5.31
N GLN A 213 16.56 -20.53 4.14
CA GLN A 213 17.09 -20.00 2.87
C GLN A 213 17.21 -18.47 2.91
N LEU A 214 16.21 -17.80 3.50
CA LEU A 214 16.16 -16.35 3.65
C LEU A 214 16.87 -15.84 4.92
N ASN A 215 17.30 -16.73 5.82
CA ASN A 215 18.11 -16.39 6.98
C ASN A 215 19.32 -17.36 7.11
N PRO A 216 20.33 -17.24 6.22
CA PRO A 216 21.43 -18.20 6.15
C PRO A 216 22.32 -18.19 7.40
N SER A 217 22.34 -17.07 8.14
CA SER A 217 23.12 -16.94 9.38
C SER A 217 22.36 -17.28 10.65
N GLY A 218 21.06 -17.57 10.55
CA GLY A 218 20.22 -17.78 11.72
C GLY A 218 20.20 -16.55 12.65
N ILE A 219 20.11 -15.35 12.06
CA ILE A 219 19.91 -14.09 12.79
C ILE A 219 18.73 -14.26 13.73
N LYS A 220 18.89 -13.84 14.98
CA LYS A 220 17.81 -13.89 15.96
C LYS A 220 16.75 -12.84 15.60
N VAL A 221 15.54 -13.31 15.27
CA VAL A 221 14.38 -12.46 14.98
C VAL A 221 13.39 -12.54 16.14
N VAL A 222 13.03 -11.40 16.72
CA VAL A 222 12.06 -11.29 17.82
C VAL A 222 10.84 -10.52 17.32
N THR A 223 9.68 -11.15 17.35
CA THR A 223 8.41 -10.54 16.90
C THR A 223 7.61 -10.08 18.12
N ARG A 224 7.27 -8.79 18.19
CA ARG A 224 6.39 -8.22 19.21
C ARG A 224 5.18 -7.59 18.54
N GLU A 225 4.04 -8.17 18.80
CA GLU A 225 2.77 -7.59 18.39
C GLU A 225 2.20 -6.67 19.46
N TYR A 226 1.59 -5.57 19.04
CA TYR A 226 0.88 -4.63 19.90
C TYR A 226 -0.57 -4.56 19.44
N ARG A 227 -1.46 -5.20 20.20
CA ARG A 227 -2.89 -5.17 19.89
C ARG A 227 -3.39 -3.73 20.05
N HIS A 228 -4.08 -3.23 19.05
CA HIS A 228 -4.72 -1.92 19.12
C HIS A 228 -5.80 -1.90 20.21
N GLU A 229 -5.68 -0.95 21.11
CA GLU A 229 -6.69 -0.62 22.12
C GLU A 229 -7.04 0.86 21.99
N PHE A 230 -8.29 1.14 21.58
CA PHE A 230 -8.77 2.51 21.52
C PHE A 230 -9.11 3.01 22.92
N GLU A 231 -8.36 3.98 23.41
CA GLU A 231 -8.58 4.62 24.70
C GLU A 231 -8.52 6.13 24.55
N PHE A 232 -9.68 6.79 24.63
CA PHE A 232 -9.71 8.24 24.61
C PHE A 232 -8.97 8.81 25.84
N SER A 233 -7.97 9.65 25.59
CA SER A 233 -7.22 10.37 26.62
C SER A 233 -7.41 11.87 26.46
N ALA A 234 -7.94 12.54 27.48
CA ALA A 234 -8.09 14.00 27.45
C ALA A 234 -6.75 14.74 27.37
N ASN A 235 -5.66 14.10 27.81
CA ASN A 235 -4.30 14.65 27.76
C ASN A 235 -3.65 14.49 26.37
N ASP A 236 -4.25 13.67 25.51
CA ASP A 236 -3.74 13.33 24.19
C ASP A 236 -4.90 13.08 23.23
N PRO A 237 -5.68 14.13 22.93
CA PRO A 237 -6.95 14.00 22.22
C PRO A 237 -6.77 13.70 20.72
N ILE A 238 -5.54 13.74 20.20
CA ILE A 238 -5.23 13.58 18.78
C ILE A 238 -4.90 12.12 18.45
N ARG A 239 -4.39 11.34 19.40
CA ARG A 239 -4.05 9.93 19.21
C ARG A 239 -5.17 9.00 19.67
N GLY A 240 -5.19 7.77 19.14
CA GLY A 240 -6.13 6.71 19.52
C GLY A 240 -5.96 6.16 20.95
N GLY A 241 -5.04 6.73 21.73
CA GLY A 241 -4.77 6.34 23.11
C GLY A 241 -3.34 5.82 23.33
N PRO A 242 -2.95 5.60 24.60
CA PRO A 242 -1.60 5.16 24.96
C PRO A 242 -1.24 3.75 24.44
N ARG A 243 -2.23 2.93 24.09
CA ARG A 243 -2.05 1.59 23.51
C ARG A 243 -2.61 1.47 22.09
N SER A 244 -2.71 2.58 21.37
CA SER A 244 -3.05 2.54 19.96
C SER A 244 -1.98 1.76 19.18
N GLY A 245 -2.44 0.80 18.37
CA GLY A 245 -1.62 0.04 17.41
C GLY A 245 -1.89 0.45 15.96
N GLU A 246 -2.38 1.66 15.74
CA GLU A 246 -2.55 2.22 14.39
C GLU A 246 -1.17 2.58 13.78
N HIS A 247 -1.09 2.55 12.45
CA HIS A 247 0.13 2.67 11.65
C HIS A 247 1.07 3.80 12.11
N CYS A 248 0.53 4.99 12.38
CA CYS A 248 1.31 6.14 12.85
C CYS A 248 1.33 6.21 14.39
N ASP A 249 0.20 5.95 15.03
CA ASP A 249 0.05 6.06 16.49
C ASP A 249 0.92 5.07 17.27
N ILE A 250 1.34 3.96 16.66
CA ILE A 250 2.20 2.95 17.30
C ILE A 250 3.50 3.57 17.84
N LEU A 251 4.01 4.65 17.24
CA LEU A 251 5.17 5.39 17.74
C LEU A 251 4.92 6.03 19.11
N GLY A 252 3.66 6.22 19.49
CA GLY A 252 3.22 6.67 20.81
C GLY A 252 2.80 5.55 21.75
N ASN A 253 2.81 4.29 21.30
CA ASN A 253 2.36 3.15 22.09
C ASN A 253 3.33 2.90 23.26
N ILE A 254 2.80 2.92 24.49
CA ILE A 254 3.62 2.83 25.70
C ILE A 254 4.39 1.52 25.80
N ASP A 255 3.77 0.40 25.41
CA ASP A 255 4.38 -0.93 25.51
C ASP A 255 5.46 -1.09 24.43
N MET A 256 5.21 -0.56 23.23
CA MET A 256 6.18 -0.54 22.13
C MET A 256 7.39 0.32 22.45
N MET A 257 7.15 1.54 22.94
CA MET A 257 8.21 2.46 23.32
C MET A 257 9.06 1.92 24.48
N GLU A 258 8.43 1.23 25.44
CA GLU A 258 9.18 0.57 26.52
C GLU A 258 10.11 -0.52 25.97
N ASP A 259 9.62 -1.37 25.07
CA ASP A 259 10.45 -2.41 24.44
C ASP A 259 11.54 -1.83 23.54
N PHE A 260 11.24 -0.77 22.79
CA PHE A 260 12.23 -0.04 22.00
C PHE A 260 13.36 0.51 22.89
N LEU A 261 13.01 1.15 24.02
CA LEU A 261 14.01 1.67 24.95
C LEU A 261 14.84 0.56 25.59
N ARG A 262 14.23 -0.57 25.95
CA ARG A 262 14.97 -1.75 26.44
C ARG A 262 15.98 -2.26 25.42
N VAL A 263 15.60 -2.29 24.14
CA VAL A 263 16.51 -2.68 23.04
C VAL A 263 17.61 -1.66 22.84
N ALA A 264 17.28 -0.37 22.76
CA ALA A 264 18.24 0.71 22.49
C ALA A 264 19.27 0.91 23.62
N THR A 265 18.90 0.60 24.86
CA THR A 265 19.75 0.78 26.05
C THR A 265 20.41 -0.51 26.54
N ASP A 266 20.14 -1.65 25.88
CA ASP A 266 20.47 -2.99 26.36
C ASP A 266 19.96 -3.29 27.80
N HIS A 267 19.03 -2.50 28.32
CA HIS A 267 18.50 -2.67 29.66
C HIS A 267 17.39 -3.73 29.68
N ASN A 268 17.55 -4.76 30.52
CA ASN A 268 16.58 -5.83 30.70
C ASN A 268 16.16 -6.50 29.36
N LEU A 269 17.10 -6.66 28.43
CA LEU A 269 16.83 -7.20 27.09
C LEU A 269 16.21 -8.60 27.11
N ALA A 270 16.45 -9.38 28.17
CA ALA A 270 15.86 -10.70 28.36
C ALA A 270 14.33 -10.69 28.49
N SER A 271 13.73 -9.54 28.81
CA SER A 271 12.28 -9.36 28.88
C SER A 271 11.62 -9.16 27.51
N VAL A 272 12.38 -8.71 26.50
CA VAL A 272 11.88 -8.49 25.13
C VAL A 272 11.93 -9.83 24.38
N GLN A 273 10.92 -10.66 24.62
CA GLN A 273 10.74 -11.98 23.99
C GLN A 273 9.60 -11.94 22.98
N THR A 274 9.60 -12.92 22.06
CA THR A 274 8.56 -13.08 21.05
C THR A 274 7.19 -13.13 21.72
N ARG A 275 6.29 -12.26 21.25
CA ARG A 275 4.89 -12.19 21.68
C ARG A 275 4.03 -12.04 20.44
N ILE A 276 3.40 -13.15 20.07
CA ILE A 276 2.44 -13.25 18.98
C ILE A 276 1.07 -13.57 19.59
N SER A 277 0.07 -12.82 19.17
CA SER A 277 -1.31 -12.83 19.65
C SER A 277 -2.34 -12.78 18.52
N SER A 278 -1.90 -12.49 17.30
CA SER A 278 -2.65 -12.57 16.06
C SER A 278 -2.64 -13.99 15.49
N ASN A 279 -3.33 -14.19 14.36
CA ASN A 279 -3.33 -15.44 13.60
C ASN A 279 -2.20 -15.51 12.56
N ILE A 280 -1.12 -14.73 12.71
CA ILE A 280 -0.04 -14.68 11.72
C ILE A 280 0.65 -16.03 11.48
N GLU A 281 0.78 -16.87 12.51
CA GLU A 281 1.39 -18.20 12.39
C GLU A 281 0.53 -19.12 11.51
N GLU A 282 -0.80 -19.08 11.67
CA GLU A 282 -1.75 -19.82 10.83
C GLU A 282 -1.73 -19.30 9.39
N ILE A 283 -1.66 -17.98 9.20
CA ILE A 283 -1.53 -17.35 7.88
C ILE A 283 -0.24 -17.83 7.20
N ALA A 284 0.87 -17.88 7.94
CA ALA A 284 2.16 -18.34 7.42
C ALA A 284 2.13 -19.82 7.04
N GLU A 285 1.53 -20.67 7.88
CA GLU A 285 1.34 -22.09 7.58
C GLU A 285 0.51 -22.28 6.30
N ARG A 286 -0.60 -21.54 6.16
CA ARG A 286 -1.45 -21.61 4.96
C ARG A 286 -0.71 -21.19 3.69
N ILE A 287 0.15 -20.18 3.78
CA ILE A 287 0.97 -19.74 2.64
C ILE A 287 1.98 -20.81 2.27
N ASN A 288 2.69 -21.34 3.26
CA ASN A 288 3.70 -22.39 3.05
C ASN A 288 3.13 -23.70 2.51
N ASN A 289 1.88 -24.02 2.84
CA ASN A 289 1.19 -25.21 2.34
C ASN A 289 0.55 -25.01 0.96
N HIS A 290 0.54 -23.79 0.43
CA HIS A 290 -0.07 -23.52 -0.86
C HIS A 290 0.83 -24.04 -2.00
N PRO A 291 0.29 -24.72 -3.04
CA PRO A 291 1.12 -25.33 -4.10
C PRO A 291 2.00 -24.34 -4.87
N LEU A 292 1.57 -23.09 -4.95
CA LEU A 292 2.30 -21.97 -5.57
C LEU A 292 2.81 -20.96 -4.53
N GLY A 293 2.68 -21.25 -3.23
CA GLY A 293 3.05 -20.36 -2.15
C GLY A 293 4.13 -20.95 -1.25
N GLY A 294 4.60 -20.13 -0.32
CA GLY A 294 5.64 -20.50 0.63
C GLY A 294 7.03 -20.07 0.20
N LEU A 295 7.85 -19.75 1.19
CA LEU A 295 9.26 -19.38 1.00
C LEU A 295 10.21 -20.50 1.48
N LYS A 296 9.67 -21.71 1.66
CA LYS A 296 10.37 -22.88 2.23
C LYS A 296 10.68 -23.92 1.16
#